data_AF-A0A2H9PQ49-F1
#
_entry.id   AF-A0A2H9PQ49-F1
#
_cell.length_a   1.000
_cell.length_b   1.000
_cell.length_c   1.000
_cell.angle_alpha   90.00
_cell.angle_beta   90.00
_cell.angle_gamma   90.00
#
_symmetry.space_group_name_H-M   'P 1'
#
loop_
_entity.id
_entity.type
_entity.pdbx_description
1 polymer ?
#
loop_
_entity_poly.entity_id
_entity_poly.type
_entity_poly.pdbx_seq_one_letter_code
_entity_poly.pdbx_strand_id
1 'polypeptide(L)'
;MPIIEPSIKLKSLEELLKTYGNIIKIGIDLDGCAVDTNPMILYQANEMYYFDNNKKYSKYNKTIMKEWGRSLRVEDIIKFKYEECTPLSKEEVDEIFKVFAEEKKFLSLKPMPDAIKVINRLQEFFEGYFITARPGNVEGQTIGWFENSGIKDYKNKVILDGDKVMIAKDRGITRFIEDRAETALKLAENNIKVLLFDYPWNNDPKQKLIQEINKHPRIERINNTPKSYWLNIEEKLIK
;
A
#
# COMPACT_ATOMS: atom_id res chain seq x y z
N MET A 1 -24.52 -0.60 28.22
CA MET A 1 -24.39 -2.03 27.84
C MET A 1 -23.23 -2.14 26.87
N PRO A 2 -22.27 -3.05 27.07
CA PRO A 2 -21.27 -3.31 26.04
C PRO A 2 -22.00 -3.95 24.86
N ILE A 3 -21.81 -3.40 23.67
CA ILE A 3 -22.24 -4.01 22.42
C ILE A 3 -21.41 -5.28 22.29
N ILE A 4 -22.04 -6.45 22.47
CA ILE A 4 -21.42 -7.73 22.19
C ILE A 4 -21.33 -7.79 20.67
N GLU A 5 -20.16 -7.50 20.12
CA GLU A 5 -19.89 -7.79 18.71
C GLU A 5 -20.14 -9.28 18.48
N PRO A 6 -20.91 -9.67 17.44
CA PRO A 6 -21.15 -11.08 17.18
C PRO A 6 -19.80 -11.79 17.03
N SER A 7 -19.61 -12.88 17.77
CA SER A 7 -18.39 -13.68 17.68
C SER A 7 -18.30 -14.28 16.28
N ILE A 8 -17.59 -13.62 15.37
CA ILE A 8 -17.35 -14.15 14.04
C ILE A 8 -16.45 -15.38 14.20
N LYS A 9 -16.97 -16.55 13.82
CA LYS A 9 -16.26 -17.83 13.88
C LYS A 9 -15.18 -17.84 12.80
N LEU A 10 -13.93 -18.09 13.19
CA LEU A 10 -12.82 -18.26 12.26
C LEU A 10 -12.86 -19.65 11.63
N LYS A 11 -12.38 -19.75 10.39
CA LYS A 11 -12.08 -21.03 9.76
C LYS A 11 -10.88 -21.69 10.47
N SER A 12 -10.96 -23.00 10.65
CA SER A 12 -9.83 -23.81 11.10
C SER A 12 -8.77 -23.94 10.00
N LEU A 13 -7.54 -24.32 10.37
CA LEU A 13 -6.49 -24.62 9.39
C LEU A 13 -6.93 -25.71 8.41
N GLU A 14 -7.66 -26.73 8.88
CA GLU A 14 -8.19 -27.79 8.01
C GLU A 14 -9.22 -27.25 7.01
N GLU A 15 -10.11 -26.34 7.42
CA GLU A 15 -11.09 -25.70 6.54
C GLU A 15 -10.40 -24.82 5.49
N LEU A 16 -9.34 -24.11 5.88
CA LEU A 16 -8.53 -23.32 4.96
C LEU A 16 -7.75 -24.22 3.98
N LEU A 17 -7.14 -25.30 4.44
CA LEU A 17 -6.45 -26.26 3.57
C LEU A 17 -7.40 -26.95 2.60
N LYS A 18 -8.63 -27.28 3.02
CA LYS A 18 -9.68 -27.76 2.10
C LYS A 18 -10.07 -26.71 1.06
N THR A 19 -10.11 -25.44 1.46
CA THR A 19 -10.48 -24.32 0.57
C THR A 19 -9.37 -24.02 -0.46
N TYR A 20 -8.10 -24.15 -0.06
CA TYR A 20 -6.97 -23.64 -0.84
C TYR A 20 -5.97 -24.70 -1.33
N GLY A 21 -6.08 -25.94 -0.87
CA GLY A 21 -5.29 -27.10 -1.32
C GLY A 21 -3.89 -27.22 -0.73
N ASN A 22 -3.18 -26.10 -0.49
CA ASN A 22 -1.80 -26.04 0.05
C ASN A 22 -1.60 -24.77 0.90
N ILE A 23 -0.45 -24.65 1.59
CA ILE A 23 -0.04 -23.38 2.24
C ILE A 23 -0.02 -22.26 1.19
N ILE A 24 -0.85 -21.25 1.39
CA ILE A 24 -0.89 -20.09 0.50
C ILE A 24 0.26 -19.17 0.84
N LYS A 25 0.98 -18.76 -0.20
CA LYS A 25 1.93 -17.65 -0.13
C LYS A 25 1.28 -16.41 -0.70
N ILE A 26 1.30 -15.33 0.06
CA ILE A 26 0.63 -14.06 -0.23
C ILE A 26 1.70 -12.98 -0.40
N GLY A 27 1.73 -12.33 -1.56
CA GLY A 27 2.48 -11.10 -1.77
C GLY A 27 1.70 -9.90 -1.22
N ILE A 28 2.38 -8.96 -0.58
CA ILE A 28 1.79 -7.80 0.07
C ILE A 28 2.62 -6.58 -0.34
N ASP A 29 2.00 -5.65 -1.07
CA ASP A 29 2.61 -4.34 -1.30
C ASP A 29 2.73 -3.55 0.02
N LEU A 30 3.66 -2.59 0.08
CA LEU A 30 3.83 -1.73 1.24
C LEU A 30 3.01 -0.44 1.13
N ASP A 31 3.37 0.45 0.22
CA ASP A 31 2.90 1.83 0.20
C ASP A 31 1.48 1.90 -0.35
N GLY A 32 0.49 2.13 0.53
CA GLY A 32 -0.93 2.05 0.17
C GLY A 32 -1.57 0.69 0.49
N CYS A 33 -0.79 -0.30 0.94
CA CYS A 33 -1.31 -1.59 1.37
C CYS A 33 -1.03 -1.89 2.85
N ALA A 34 0.23 -2.07 3.23
CA ALA A 34 0.61 -2.27 4.64
C ALA A 34 0.94 -0.94 5.36
N VAL A 35 1.36 0.08 4.61
CA VAL A 35 1.91 1.36 5.09
C VAL A 35 1.10 2.53 4.55
N ASP A 36 0.70 3.45 5.42
CA ASP A 36 -0.06 4.66 5.08
C ASP A 36 0.90 5.81 4.74
N THR A 37 1.39 5.81 3.50
CA THR A 37 2.49 6.69 3.05
C THR A 37 2.01 8.08 2.63
N ASN A 38 0.84 8.15 2.00
CA ASN A 38 0.31 9.36 1.37
C ASN A 38 0.20 10.58 2.32
N PRO A 39 -0.34 10.46 3.55
CA PRO A 39 -0.45 11.61 4.45
C PRO A 39 0.91 12.24 4.78
N MET A 40 1.96 11.43 4.92
CA MET A 40 3.29 11.90 5.27
C MET A 40 4.05 12.49 4.08
N ILE A 41 3.82 11.98 2.86
CA ILE A 41 4.35 12.62 1.64
C ILE A 41 3.72 14.00 1.45
N LEU A 42 2.40 14.12 1.61
CA LEU A 42 1.75 15.43 1.52
C LEU A 42 2.15 16.38 2.65
N TYR A 43 2.37 15.86 3.87
CA TYR A 43 2.94 16.67 4.95
C TYR A 43 4.32 17.22 4.57
N GLN A 44 5.21 16.38 4.03
CA GLN A 44 6.53 16.81 3.57
C GLN A 44 6.44 17.84 2.44
N ALA A 45 5.56 17.63 1.46
CA ALA A 45 5.31 18.59 0.39
C ALA A 45 4.82 19.94 0.94
N ASN A 46 3.89 19.91 1.89
CA ASN A 46 3.37 21.12 2.52
C ASN A 46 4.43 21.86 3.33
N GLU A 47 5.27 21.14 4.07
CA GLU A 47 6.41 21.73 4.80
C GLU A 47 7.41 22.41 3.85
N MET A 48 7.64 21.83 2.68
CA MET A 48 8.60 22.35 1.71
C MET A 48 8.08 23.56 0.93
N TYR A 49 6.82 23.53 0.48
CA TYR A 49 6.31 24.50 -0.51
C TYR A 49 5.16 25.39 -0.02
N TYR A 50 4.50 25.02 1.09
CA TYR A 50 3.26 25.68 1.52
C TYR A 50 3.39 26.35 2.90
N PHE A 51 4.18 25.83 3.81
CA PHE A 51 4.27 26.41 5.16
C PHE A 51 5.30 27.55 5.24
N ASP A 52 4.80 28.77 5.40
CA ASP A 52 5.57 30.03 5.36
C ASP A 52 6.66 30.14 6.45
N ASN A 53 6.50 29.38 7.54
CA ASN A 53 7.30 29.50 8.77
C ASN A 53 8.51 28.54 8.84
N ASN A 54 8.76 27.71 7.83
CA ASN A 54 9.81 26.71 7.91
C ASN A 54 11.13 27.22 7.32
N LYS A 55 11.97 27.88 8.14
CA LYS A 55 13.30 28.40 7.72
C LYS A 55 14.17 27.31 7.06
N LYS A 56 13.99 26.05 7.47
CA LYS A 56 14.68 24.87 6.93
C LYS A 56 14.50 24.69 5.42
N TYR A 57 13.34 25.08 4.89
CA TYR A 57 12.96 24.91 3.49
C TYR A 57 12.82 26.24 2.73
N SER A 58 13.35 27.34 3.29
CA SER A 58 13.32 28.68 2.69
C SER A 58 13.91 28.78 1.27
N LYS A 59 14.73 27.78 0.85
CA LYS A 59 15.26 27.65 -0.51
C LYS A 59 14.24 27.18 -1.55
N TYR A 60 13.13 26.56 -1.13
CA TYR A 60 12.08 26.06 -2.02
C TYR A 60 11.10 27.19 -2.34
N ASN A 61 10.65 27.24 -3.60
CA ASN A 61 9.92 28.37 -4.16
C ASN A 61 8.49 28.44 -3.58
N LYS A 62 8.13 29.54 -2.90
CA LYS A 62 6.77 29.78 -2.33
C LYS A 62 5.69 30.05 -3.41
N THR A 63 5.99 29.82 -4.69
CA THR A 63 5.14 30.19 -5.82
C THR A 63 3.88 29.31 -5.94
N ILE A 64 3.95 28.04 -5.49
CA ILE A 64 2.85 27.07 -5.67
C ILE A 64 1.58 27.45 -4.87
N MET A 65 1.74 28.05 -3.69
CA MET A 65 0.61 28.52 -2.88
C MET A 65 -0.29 29.52 -3.62
N LYS A 66 0.28 30.31 -4.55
CA LYS A 66 -0.46 31.33 -5.28
C LYS A 66 -1.42 30.76 -6.33
N GLU A 67 -1.19 29.55 -6.81
CA GLU A 67 -2.02 28.92 -7.85
C GLU A 67 -3.07 27.96 -7.28
N TRP A 68 -2.76 27.27 -6.17
CA TRP A 68 -3.66 26.26 -5.56
C TRP A 68 -4.52 26.79 -4.40
N GLY A 69 -4.08 27.87 -3.74
CA GLY A 69 -4.87 28.60 -2.72
C GLY A 69 -5.02 27.92 -1.35
N ARG A 70 -4.51 26.70 -1.16
CA ARG A 70 -4.46 25.99 0.14
C ARG A 70 -3.34 24.94 0.18
N SER A 71 -3.10 24.32 1.33
CA SER A 71 -2.24 23.13 1.44
C SER A 71 -2.87 21.89 0.78
N LEU A 72 -2.00 20.95 0.37
CA LEU A 72 -2.38 19.64 -0.16
C LEU A 72 -2.98 18.74 0.93
N ARG A 73 -3.97 17.94 0.55
CA ARG A 73 -4.68 16.99 1.43
C ARG A 73 -4.84 15.65 0.73
N VAL A 74 -5.10 14.60 1.50
CA VAL A 74 -5.18 13.23 0.97
C VAL A 74 -6.27 13.10 -0.10
N GLU A 75 -7.34 13.89 0.01
CA GLU A 75 -8.44 13.93 -0.96
C GLU A 75 -8.00 14.46 -2.34
N ASP A 76 -6.84 15.14 -2.43
CA ASP A 76 -6.27 15.62 -3.69
C ASP A 76 -5.61 14.50 -4.50
N ILE A 77 -5.29 13.36 -3.87
CA ILE A 77 -4.61 12.24 -4.52
C ILE A 77 -5.63 11.39 -5.28
N ILE A 78 -6.00 11.86 -6.48
CA ILE A 78 -6.94 11.18 -7.38
C ILE A 78 -6.25 10.38 -8.50
N LYS A 79 -4.94 10.54 -8.67
CA LYS A 79 -4.08 9.78 -9.61
C LYS A 79 -2.94 9.13 -8.83
N PHE A 80 -2.38 8.05 -9.38
CA PHE A 80 -1.30 7.32 -8.72
C PHE A 80 -0.02 8.17 -8.63
N LYS A 81 0.21 9.01 -9.63
CA LYS A 81 1.30 10.00 -9.63
C LYS A 81 0.80 11.34 -9.09
N TYR A 82 1.56 11.90 -8.16
CA TYR A 82 1.20 13.16 -7.49
C TYR A 82 1.15 14.33 -8.46
N GLU A 83 2.09 14.41 -9.41
CA GLU A 83 2.17 15.48 -10.41
C GLU A 83 1.01 15.47 -11.43
N GLU A 84 0.23 14.39 -11.48
CA GLU A 84 -0.95 14.28 -12.35
C GLU A 84 -2.25 14.75 -11.66
N CYS A 85 -2.21 15.05 -10.35
CA CYS A 85 -3.39 15.44 -9.57
C CYS A 85 -3.15 16.59 -8.57
N THR A 86 -1.92 17.07 -8.49
CA THR A 86 -1.53 18.20 -7.63
C THR A 86 -0.79 19.23 -8.50
N PRO A 87 -0.62 20.49 -8.04
CA PRO A 87 0.17 21.50 -8.75
C PRO A 87 1.69 21.25 -8.71
N LEU A 88 2.14 20.13 -8.12
CA LEU A 88 3.56 19.78 -8.08
C LEU A 88 4.02 19.32 -9.46
N SER A 89 5.18 19.81 -9.89
CA SER A 89 5.92 19.22 -11.02
C SER A 89 6.52 17.88 -10.63
N LYS A 90 6.92 17.10 -11.64
CA LYS A 90 7.63 15.84 -11.41
C LYS A 90 8.93 16.05 -10.63
N GLU A 91 9.68 17.10 -10.96
CA GLU A 91 10.95 17.44 -10.31
C GLU A 91 10.75 17.77 -8.82
N GLU A 92 9.65 18.42 -8.47
CA GLU A 92 9.30 18.71 -7.07
C GLU A 92 8.89 17.44 -6.32
N VAL A 93 8.13 16.54 -6.96
CA VAL A 93 7.80 15.23 -6.37
C VAL A 93 9.08 14.42 -6.12
N ASP A 94 9.99 14.36 -7.08
CA ASP A 94 11.27 13.66 -6.94
C ASP A 94 12.11 14.24 -5.78
N GLU A 95 12.17 15.57 -5.65
CA GLU A 95 12.87 16.24 -4.56
C GLU A 95 12.19 16.03 -3.19
N ILE A 96 10.85 15.97 -3.13
CA ILE A 96 10.11 15.59 -1.92
C ILE A 96 10.53 14.19 -1.46
N PHE A 97 10.54 13.21 -2.36
CA PHE A 97 10.95 11.84 -2.02
C PHE A 97 12.41 11.76 -1.58
N LYS A 98 13.29 12.54 -2.21
CA LYS A 98 14.69 12.64 -1.80
C LYS A 98 14.83 13.19 -0.38
N VAL A 99 14.21 14.32 -0.07
CA VAL A 99 14.22 14.89 1.30
C VAL A 99 13.59 13.93 2.30
N PHE A 100 12.49 13.27 1.91
CA PHE A 100 11.81 12.26 2.73
C PHE A 100 12.74 11.10 3.11
N ALA A 101 13.54 10.62 2.14
CA ALA A 101 14.56 9.61 2.35
C ALA A 101 15.72 10.13 3.23
N GLU A 102 16.27 11.32 2.95
CA GLU A 102 17.37 11.92 3.72
C GLU A 102 17.01 12.14 5.19
N GLU A 103 15.75 12.52 5.46
CA GLU A 103 15.23 12.73 6.82
C GLU A 103 14.73 11.46 7.52
N LYS A 104 15.01 10.30 6.92
CA LYS A 104 14.66 8.99 7.45
C LYS A 104 13.15 8.78 7.71
N LYS A 105 12.29 9.45 6.95
CA LYS A 105 10.84 9.46 7.23
C LYS A 105 10.15 8.12 6.96
N PHE A 106 10.71 7.26 6.09
CA PHE A 106 10.15 5.92 5.86
C PHE A 106 10.15 5.05 7.13
N LEU A 107 11.06 5.32 8.08
CA LEU A 107 11.20 4.56 9.33
C LEU A 107 9.98 4.71 10.25
N SER A 108 9.29 5.85 10.21
CA SER A 108 8.23 6.22 11.16
C SER A 108 6.85 6.36 10.52
N LEU A 109 6.68 5.84 9.31
CA LEU A 109 5.38 5.78 8.65
C LEU A 109 4.37 4.98 9.48
N LYS A 110 3.12 5.40 9.46
CA LYS A 110 2.05 4.67 10.15
C LYS A 110 1.67 3.44 9.33
N PRO A 111 1.35 2.31 9.98
CA PRO A 111 0.71 1.21 9.27
C PRO A 111 -0.70 1.60 8.84
N MET A 112 -1.18 0.95 7.78
CA MET A 112 -2.59 1.04 7.40
C MET A 112 -3.48 0.52 8.54
N PRO A 113 -4.71 1.03 8.71
CA PRO A 113 -5.63 0.59 9.75
C PRO A 113 -5.78 -0.94 9.76
N ASP A 114 -5.67 -1.53 10.96
CA ASP A 114 -5.71 -2.97 11.22
C ASP A 114 -4.65 -3.85 10.52
N ALA A 115 -3.76 -3.28 9.70
CA ALA A 115 -2.77 -4.04 8.92
C ALA A 115 -1.92 -4.97 9.78
N ILE A 116 -1.26 -4.43 10.81
CA ILE A 116 -0.37 -5.21 11.69
C ILE A 116 -1.12 -6.37 12.35
N LYS A 117 -2.34 -6.10 12.86
CA LYS A 117 -3.18 -7.09 13.54
C LYS A 117 -3.56 -8.22 12.59
N VAL A 118 -4.08 -7.87 11.42
CA VAL A 118 -4.57 -8.84 10.45
C VAL A 118 -3.43 -9.60 9.78
N ILE A 119 -2.35 -8.93 9.38
CA ILE A 119 -1.16 -9.58 8.80
C ILE A 119 -0.63 -10.65 9.76
N ASN A 120 -0.40 -10.30 11.03
CA ASN A 120 0.08 -11.27 12.02
C ASN A 120 -0.86 -12.47 12.17
N ARG A 121 -2.18 -12.24 12.10
CA ARG A 121 -3.17 -13.32 12.16
C ARG A 121 -3.17 -14.19 10.90
N LEU A 122 -3.07 -13.57 9.72
CA LEU A 122 -2.96 -14.29 8.45
C LEU A 122 -1.69 -15.15 8.43
N GLN A 123 -0.60 -14.70 9.05
CA GLN A 123 0.65 -15.44 9.16
C GLN A 123 0.55 -16.72 10.01
N GLU A 124 -0.54 -16.92 10.77
CA GLU A 124 -0.83 -18.19 11.44
C GLU A 124 -1.28 -19.28 10.46
N PHE A 125 -1.74 -18.88 9.26
CA PHE A 125 -2.32 -19.79 8.26
C PHE A 125 -1.62 -19.73 6.89
N PHE A 126 -0.93 -18.63 6.59
CA PHE A 126 -0.35 -18.32 5.29
C PHE A 126 1.08 -17.77 5.42
N GLU A 127 1.86 -17.83 4.35
CA GLU A 127 3.19 -17.22 4.30
C GLU A 127 3.12 -15.84 3.61
N GLY A 128 3.36 -14.76 4.35
CA GLY A 128 3.34 -13.39 3.81
C GLY A 128 4.72 -12.96 3.30
N TYR A 129 4.77 -12.45 2.06
CA TYR A 129 5.94 -11.83 1.44
C TYR A 129 5.65 -10.36 1.18
N PHE A 130 6.49 -9.47 1.70
CA PHE A 130 6.36 -8.02 1.52
C PHE A 130 7.20 -7.58 0.33
N ILE A 131 6.55 -7.12 -0.72
CA ILE A 131 7.22 -6.82 -1.99
C ILE A 131 6.88 -5.38 -2.38
N THR A 132 7.88 -4.51 -2.33
CA THR A 132 7.74 -3.08 -2.60
C THR A 132 8.64 -2.68 -3.77
N ALA A 133 8.36 -1.50 -4.34
CA ALA A 133 9.22 -0.83 -5.33
C ALA A 133 10.02 0.33 -4.72
N ARG A 134 10.13 0.38 -3.38
CA ARG A 134 10.97 1.38 -2.70
C ARG A 134 12.43 1.26 -3.15
N PRO A 135 13.09 2.38 -3.48
CA PRO A 135 14.46 2.34 -3.97
C PRO A 135 15.43 1.82 -2.90
N GLY A 136 16.51 1.16 -3.34
CA GLY A 136 17.49 0.53 -2.43
C GLY A 136 18.16 1.50 -1.44
N ASN A 137 18.22 2.80 -1.75
CA ASN A 137 18.75 3.82 -0.82
C ASN A 137 17.90 3.99 0.45
N VAL A 138 16.68 3.45 0.51
CA VAL A 138 15.83 3.45 1.72
C VAL A 138 15.63 2.06 2.32
N GLU A 139 16.45 1.08 1.94
CA GLU A 139 16.38 -0.29 2.47
C GLU A 139 16.48 -0.32 4.00
N GLY A 140 17.49 0.33 4.57
CA GLY A 140 17.67 0.37 6.02
C GLY A 140 16.48 0.99 6.77
N GLN A 141 15.80 1.97 6.16
CA GLN A 141 14.58 2.56 6.75
C GLN A 141 13.38 1.62 6.64
N THR A 142 13.27 0.90 5.52
CA THR A 142 12.20 -0.06 5.29
C THR A 142 12.31 -1.24 6.25
N ILE A 143 13.51 -1.81 6.41
CA ILE A 143 13.74 -2.87 7.41
C ILE A 143 13.54 -2.36 8.83
N GLY A 144 14.04 -1.16 9.17
CA GLY A 144 13.80 -0.55 10.46
C GLY A 144 12.31 -0.28 10.75
N TRP A 145 11.50 0.01 9.71
CA TRP A 145 10.05 0.12 9.88
C TRP A 145 9.44 -1.21 10.32
N PHE A 146 9.84 -2.32 9.69
CA PHE A 146 9.38 -3.66 10.09
C PHE A 146 9.77 -4.01 11.53
N GLU A 147 11.02 -3.72 11.93
CA GLU A 147 11.51 -3.94 13.30
C GLU A 147 10.62 -3.25 14.35
N ASN A 148 10.09 -2.07 14.02
CA ASN A 148 9.25 -1.27 14.92
C ASN A 148 7.74 -1.48 14.72
N SER A 149 7.32 -2.14 13.63
CA SER A 149 5.91 -2.26 13.23
C SER A 149 5.09 -3.23 14.10
N GLY A 150 5.75 -4.23 14.70
CA GLY A 150 5.08 -5.34 15.39
C GLY A 150 4.66 -6.52 14.48
N ILE A 151 5.06 -6.54 13.21
CA ILE A 151 4.92 -7.73 12.34
C ILE A 151 5.93 -8.79 12.80
N LYS A 152 5.47 -10.03 13.06
CA LYS A 152 6.27 -11.06 13.75
C LYS A 152 7.18 -11.88 12.83
N ASP A 153 6.80 -12.08 11.58
CA ASP A 153 7.48 -13.00 10.65
C ASP A 153 7.78 -12.31 9.30
N TYR A 154 8.52 -11.21 9.33
CA TYR A 154 8.93 -10.47 8.13
C TYR A 154 10.37 -10.78 7.68
N LYS A 155 11.21 -11.34 8.55
CA LYS A 155 12.64 -11.57 8.26
C LYS A 155 12.79 -12.48 7.04
N ASN A 156 13.68 -12.12 6.12
CA ASN A 156 13.91 -12.80 4.82
C ASN A 156 12.70 -12.81 3.87
N LYS A 157 11.63 -12.06 4.19
CA LYS A 157 10.39 -11.97 3.41
C LYS A 157 10.09 -10.55 2.92
N VAL A 158 11.02 -9.61 3.11
CA VAL A 158 10.95 -8.25 2.55
C VAL A 158 11.81 -8.19 1.29
N ILE A 159 11.22 -7.80 0.17
CA ILE A 159 11.87 -7.64 -1.13
C ILE A 159 11.59 -6.21 -1.63
N LEU A 160 12.63 -5.44 -1.91
CA LEU A 160 12.53 -4.01 -2.28
C LEU A 160 12.67 -3.74 -3.78
N ASP A 161 13.23 -4.70 -4.51
CA ASP A 161 13.55 -4.53 -5.93
C ASP A 161 13.20 -5.81 -6.69
N GLY A 162 12.86 -5.62 -7.96
CA GLY A 162 12.49 -6.68 -8.89
C GLY A 162 11.04 -6.60 -9.37
N ASP A 163 10.80 -7.26 -10.49
CA ASP A 163 9.47 -7.38 -11.05
C ASP A 163 8.59 -8.26 -10.15
N LYS A 164 7.46 -7.71 -9.67
CA LYS A 164 6.56 -8.40 -8.74
C LYS A 164 6.00 -9.71 -9.30
N VAL A 165 5.82 -9.83 -10.62
CA VAL A 165 5.38 -11.07 -11.28
C VAL A 165 6.48 -12.12 -11.18
N MET A 166 7.73 -11.75 -11.46
CA MET A 166 8.87 -12.66 -11.37
C MET A 166 9.08 -13.14 -9.94
N ILE A 167 9.09 -12.22 -8.98
CA ILE A 167 9.21 -12.55 -7.54
C ILE A 167 8.07 -13.48 -7.11
N ALA A 168 6.84 -13.19 -7.55
CA ALA A 168 5.70 -14.02 -7.21
C ALA A 168 5.83 -15.45 -7.75
N LYS A 169 6.29 -15.61 -9.00
CA LYS A 169 6.56 -16.93 -9.59
C LYS A 169 7.66 -17.68 -8.82
N ASP A 170 8.79 -17.02 -8.59
CA ASP A 170 9.96 -17.62 -7.93
C ASP A 170 9.67 -18.06 -6.49
N ARG A 171 8.84 -17.30 -5.78
CA ARG A 171 8.44 -17.62 -4.40
C ARG A 171 7.24 -18.54 -4.31
N GLY A 172 6.53 -18.82 -5.41
CA GLY A 172 5.31 -19.61 -5.41
C GLY A 172 4.11 -18.87 -4.82
N ILE A 173 4.09 -17.55 -4.94
CA ILE A 173 2.99 -16.68 -4.51
C ILE A 173 1.82 -16.84 -5.46
N THR A 174 0.66 -17.19 -4.92
CA THR A 174 -0.57 -17.40 -5.68
C THR A 174 -1.61 -16.32 -5.45
N ARG A 175 -1.39 -15.46 -4.46
CA ARG A 175 -2.24 -14.31 -4.14
C ARG A 175 -1.42 -13.06 -3.88
N PHE A 176 -1.95 -11.89 -4.23
CA PHE A 176 -1.28 -10.61 -4.02
C PHE A 176 -2.24 -9.55 -3.50
N ILE A 177 -1.82 -8.75 -2.53
CA ILE A 177 -2.51 -7.54 -2.06
C ILE A 177 -1.77 -6.34 -2.64
N GLU A 178 -2.49 -5.51 -3.41
CA GLU A 178 -1.93 -4.46 -4.25
C GLU A 178 -2.92 -3.29 -4.35
N ASP A 179 -2.43 -2.07 -4.59
CA ASP A 179 -3.25 -0.88 -4.81
C ASP A 179 -3.14 -0.35 -6.25
N ARG A 180 -2.04 -0.65 -6.97
CA ARG A 180 -1.81 -0.14 -8.31
C ARG A 180 -2.48 -1.00 -9.39
N ALA A 181 -3.32 -0.35 -10.20
CA ALA A 181 -4.09 -0.95 -11.29
C ALA A 181 -3.22 -1.73 -12.30
N GLU A 182 -2.14 -1.12 -12.82
CA GLU A 182 -1.28 -1.77 -13.81
C GLU A 182 -0.57 -3.01 -13.24
N THR A 183 -0.12 -2.92 -11.99
CA THR A 183 0.53 -4.03 -11.29
C THR A 183 -0.45 -5.18 -11.06
N ALA A 184 -1.67 -4.86 -10.63
CA ALA A 184 -2.73 -5.83 -10.41
C ALA A 184 -3.06 -6.60 -11.70
N LEU A 185 -3.20 -5.89 -12.84
CA LEU A 185 -3.45 -6.54 -14.12
C LEU A 185 -2.31 -7.47 -14.51
N LYS A 186 -1.05 -7.00 -14.46
CA LYS A 186 0.13 -7.83 -14.81
C LYS A 186 0.23 -9.10 -13.96
N LEU A 187 0.00 -9.00 -12.66
CA LEU A 187 -0.04 -10.15 -11.75
C LEU A 187 -1.15 -11.13 -12.14
N ALA A 188 -2.33 -10.61 -12.43
CA ALA A 188 -3.52 -11.39 -12.75
C ALA A 188 -3.40 -12.13 -14.10
N GLU A 189 -2.83 -11.50 -15.11
CA GLU A 189 -2.48 -12.10 -16.41
C GLU A 189 -1.47 -13.24 -16.25
N ASN A 190 -0.67 -13.20 -15.18
CA ASN A 190 0.33 -14.22 -14.84
C ASN A 190 -0.17 -15.24 -13.80
N ASN A 191 -1.48 -15.47 -13.74
CA ASN A 191 -2.15 -16.47 -12.91
C ASN A 191 -2.07 -16.24 -11.38
N ILE A 192 -1.77 -15.02 -10.94
CA ILE A 192 -1.77 -14.66 -9.52
C ILE A 192 -3.11 -13.99 -9.19
N LYS A 193 -3.83 -14.46 -8.16
CA LYS A 193 -5.08 -13.81 -7.74
C LYS A 193 -4.75 -12.50 -7.00
N VAL A 194 -5.35 -11.39 -7.40
CA VAL A 194 -5.10 -10.08 -6.78
C VAL A 194 -6.30 -9.64 -5.95
N LEU A 195 -6.03 -9.20 -4.73
CA LEU A 195 -6.94 -8.51 -3.83
C LEU A 195 -6.59 -7.01 -3.93
N LEU A 196 -7.27 -6.31 -4.84
CA LEU A 196 -6.97 -4.92 -5.19
C LEU A 196 -7.66 -3.96 -4.22
N PHE A 197 -6.90 -3.18 -3.46
CA PHE A 197 -7.47 -2.13 -2.60
C PHE A 197 -8.04 -0.99 -3.43
N ASP A 198 -9.26 -0.56 -3.11
CA ASP A 198 -9.96 0.47 -3.88
C ASP A 198 -9.45 1.87 -3.56
N TYR A 199 -8.81 2.52 -4.52
CA TYR A 199 -8.34 3.89 -4.40
C TYR A 199 -8.88 4.78 -5.51
N PRO A 200 -8.93 6.11 -5.31
CA PRO A 200 -9.35 7.04 -6.37
C PRO A 200 -8.60 6.82 -7.70
N TRP A 201 -7.29 6.54 -7.64
CA TRP A 201 -6.44 6.35 -8.81
C TRP A 201 -6.69 5.06 -9.59
N ASN A 202 -7.39 4.09 -9.03
CA ASN A 202 -7.70 2.82 -9.69
C ASN A 202 -9.21 2.62 -9.92
N ASN A 203 -10.01 3.69 -9.87
CA ASN A 203 -11.47 3.59 -9.89
C ASN A 203 -12.16 4.51 -10.94
N ASP A 204 -11.43 4.97 -11.96
CA ASP A 204 -12.01 5.74 -13.05
C ASP A 204 -12.65 4.81 -14.11
N PRO A 205 -14.00 4.74 -14.19
CA PRO A 205 -14.69 3.79 -15.07
C PRO A 205 -14.53 4.10 -16.57
N LYS A 206 -14.03 5.29 -16.92
CA LYS A 206 -13.79 5.68 -18.31
C LYS A 206 -12.47 5.12 -18.84
N GLN A 207 -11.55 4.73 -17.96
CA GLN A 207 -10.27 4.17 -18.36
C GLN A 207 -10.41 2.71 -18.78
N LYS A 208 -9.87 2.38 -19.96
CA LYS A 208 -9.89 1.01 -20.50
C LYS A 208 -9.26 -0.01 -19.53
N LEU A 209 -8.15 0.36 -18.89
CA LEU A 209 -7.49 -0.45 -17.88
C LEU A 209 -8.43 -0.83 -16.72
N ILE A 210 -9.23 0.12 -16.22
CA ILE A 210 -10.15 -0.12 -15.11
C ILE A 210 -11.33 -1.01 -15.54
N GLN A 211 -11.82 -0.84 -16.77
CA GLN A 211 -12.85 -1.73 -17.33
C GLN A 211 -12.35 -3.16 -17.47
N GLU A 212 -11.08 -3.34 -17.81
CA GLU A 212 -10.43 -4.64 -17.91
C GLU A 212 -10.26 -5.28 -16.54
N ILE A 213 -9.72 -4.53 -15.57
CA ILE A 213 -9.59 -4.97 -14.18
C ILE A 213 -10.92 -5.42 -13.60
N ASN A 214 -11.98 -4.63 -13.79
CA ASN A 214 -13.31 -4.93 -13.26
C ASN A 214 -13.93 -6.20 -13.86
N LYS A 215 -13.44 -6.66 -15.02
CA LYS A 215 -13.89 -7.90 -15.68
C LYS A 215 -12.94 -9.07 -15.46
N HIS A 216 -11.73 -8.83 -14.94
CA HIS A 216 -10.70 -9.85 -14.85
C HIS A 216 -11.02 -10.84 -13.71
N PRO A 217 -11.17 -12.16 -13.98
CA PRO A 217 -11.68 -13.13 -12.99
C PRO A 217 -10.72 -13.40 -11.82
N ARG A 218 -9.47 -12.97 -11.94
CA ARG A 218 -8.45 -13.08 -10.88
C ARG A 218 -8.24 -11.80 -10.10
N ILE A 219 -8.92 -10.70 -10.43
CA ILE A 219 -8.82 -9.47 -9.65
C ILE A 219 -10.12 -9.30 -8.87
N GLU A 220 -9.98 -9.23 -7.56
CA GLU A 220 -11.08 -9.01 -6.64
C GLU A 220 -10.84 -7.69 -5.92
N ARG A 221 -11.77 -6.75 -6.08
CA ARG A 221 -11.68 -5.43 -5.45
C ARG A 221 -12.09 -5.51 -3.98
N ILE A 222 -11.34 -4.84 -3.13
CA ILE A 222 -11.59 -4.71 -1.70
C ILE A 222 -12.24 -3.35 -1.47
N ASN A 223 -13.55 -3.32 -1.68
CA ASN A 223 -14.36 -2.11 -1.62
C ASN A 223 -14.43 -1.56 -0.19
N ASN A 224 -14.71 -0.25 -0.08
CA ASN A 224 -14.99 0.58 1.12
C ASN A 224 -13.97 1.73 1.25
N THR A 225 -13.14 1.71 2.30
CA THR A 225 -12.19 2.78 2.61
C THR A 225 -10.90 2.19 3.20
N PRO A 226 -9.80 2.94 3.23
CA PRO A 226 -8.55 2.56 3.91
C PRO A 226 -8.74 1.99 5.32
N LYS A 227 -9.78 2.43 6.04
CA LYS A 227 -10.08 1.98 7.41
C LYS A 227 -10.55 0.53 7.52
N SER A 228 -11.04 -0.06 6.42
CA SER A 228 -11.67 -1.39 6.45
C SER A 228 -10.96 -2.43 5.57
N TYR A 229 -9.93 -2.05 4.79
CA TYR A 229 -9.30 -2.97 3.86
C TYR A 229 -8.82 -4.26 4.53
N TRP A 230 -8.06 -4.16 5.62
CA TRP A 230 -7.51 -5.33 6.29
C TRP A 230 -8.58 -6.17 6.98
N LEU A 231 -9.64 -5.56 7.52
CA LEU A 231 -10.77 -6.32 8.06
C LEU A 231 -11.51 -7.10 6.95
N ASN A 232 -11.68 -6.50 5.77
CA ASN A 232 -12.26 -7.18 4.61
C ASN A 232 -11.35 -8.30 4.08
N ILE A 233 -10.03 -8.11 4.12
CA ILE A 233 -9.07 -9.18 3.78
C ILE A 233 -9.20 -10.34 4.76
N GLU A 234 -9.25 -10.04 6.06
CA GLU A 234 -9.45 -11.04 7.11
C GLU A 234 -10.75 -11.82 6.86
N GLU A 235 -11.84 -11.11 6.59
CA GLU A 235 -13.13 -11.72 6.30
C GLU A 235 -13.08 -12.64 5.09
N LYS A 236 -12.44 -12.21 4.00
CA LYS A 236 -12.36 -13.01 2.77
C LYS A 236 -11.46 -14.23 2.91
N LEU A 237 -10.33 -14.10 3.60
CA LEU A 237 -9.32 -15.13 3.62
C LEU A 237 -9.54 -16.17 4.72
N ILE A 238 -10.01 -15.74 5.90
CA ILE A 238 -10.06 -16.60 7.10
C ILE A 238 -11.40 -16.66 7.83
N LYS A 239 -12.36 -15.78 7.56
CA LYS A 239 -13.75 -15.92 8.06
C LYS A 239 -14.61 -16.58 6.98
#